data_AF-A0A972XLT8-F1
#
_entry.id   AF-A0A972XLT8-F1
#
_cell.length_a   1.000
_cell.length_b   1.000
_cell.length_c   1.000
_cell.angle_alpha   90.00
_cell.angle_beta   90.00
_cell.angle_gamma   90.00
#
_symmetry.space_group_name_H-M   'P 1'
#
loop_
_entity.id
_entity.type
_entity.pdbx_description
1 polymer ?
#
loop_
_entity_poly.entity_id
_entity_poly.type
_entity_poly.pdbx_seq_one_letter_code
_entity_poly.pdbx_strand_id
1 'polypeptide(L)'
;NSSNSVRLVEVALDAGARASHRVDSAAELKEAWFEEASTVGLTSGASVPEILVDEVLAWLAERGFDTVELVKTAEETLVFSLPPELRRDLKAASLQAAKPQE
;
A
#
# COMPACT_ATOMS: atom_id res chain seq x y z
N ASN A 1 12.44 -4.68 3.42
CA ASN A 1 13.09 -3.85 4.45
C ASN A 1 12.92 -2.37 4.09
N SER A 2 11.86 -1.73 4.58
CA SER A 2 11.47 -0.35 4.23
C SER A 2 11.48 0.50 5.50
N SER A 3 12.38 1.48 5.58
CA SER A 3 12.46 2.39 6.75
C SER A 3 11.17 3.20 6.91
N ASN A 4 10.51 3.57 5.82
CA ASN A 4 9.24 4.29 5.87
C ASN A 4 8.14 3.43 6.51
N SER A 5 8.04 2.16 6.12
CA SER A 5 7.03 1.25 6.67
C SER A 5 7.25 0.94 8.15
N VAL A 6 8.49 0.93 8.63
CA VAL A 6 8.79 0.85 10.08
C VAL A 6 8.35 2.12 10.78
N ARG A 7 8.63 3.29 10.19
CA ARG A 7 8.26 4.58 10.78
C ARG A 7 6.73 4.74 10.95
N LEU A 8 5.93 4.18 10.05
CA LEU A 8 4.46 4.19 10.19
C LEU A 8 4.00 3.44 11.44
N VAL A 9 4.64 2.32 11.79
CA VAL A 9 4.33 1.57 13.02
C VAL A 9 4.65 2.41 14.26
N GLU A 10 5.83 3.02 14.29
CA GLU A 10 6.25 3.89 15.39
C GLU A 10 5.27 5.06 15.57
N VAL A 11 4.91 5.75 14.48
CA VAL A 11 3.96 6.86 14.52
C VAL A 11 2.58 6.44 15.02
N ALA A 12 2.08 5.27 14.63
CA ALA A 12 0.79 4.78 15.09
C ALA A 12 0.80 4.50 16.61
N LEU A 13 1.88 3.91 17.12
CA LEU A 13 2.06 3.67 18.56
C LEU A 13 2.19 4.98 19.34
N ASP A 14 3.01 5.92 18.84
CA ASP A 14 3.19 7.25 19.45
C ASP A 14 1.87 8.06 19.46
N ALA A 15 1.01 7.84 18.46
CA ALA A 15 -0.33 8.45 18.38
C ALA A 15 -1.38 7.77 19.28
N GLY A 16 -1.01 6.71 20.00
CA GLY A 16 -1.87 6.06 21.02
C GLY A 16 -2.57 4.78 20.56
N ALA A 17 -2.19 4.19 19.42
CA ALA A 17 -2.69 2.87 19.06
C ALA A 17 -2.26 1.82 20.10
N ARG A 18 -3.20 0.97 20.55
CA ARG A 18 -2.92 -0.12 21.51
C ARG A 18 -1.85 -1.09 20.98
N ALA A 19 -1.87 -1.32 19.68
CA ALA A 19 -0.89 -2.14 18.97
C ALA A 19 -0.75 -1.62 17.53
N SER A 20 0.41 -1.86 16.93
CA SER A 20 0.66 -1.60 15.52
C SER A 20 1.60 -2.67 14.97
N HIS A 21 1.27 -3.21 13.81
CA HIS A 21 1.97 -4.34 13.21
C HIS A 21 2.31 -4.01 11.75
N ARG A 22 3.53 -4.36 11.36
CA ARG A 22 3.91 -4.40 9.94
C ARG A 22 3.78 -5.83 9.45
N VAL A 23 3.06 -6.01 8.36
CA VAL A 23 2.92 -7.29 7.65
C VAL A 23 3.27 -7.09 6.18
N ASP A 24 3.77 -8.14 5.55
CA ASP A 24 4.07 -8.12 4.11
C ASP A 24 2.88 -8.61 3.26
N SER A 25 1.95 -9.38 3.85
CA SER A 25 0.70 -9.81 3.20
C SER A 25 -0.41 -10.16 4.21
N ALA A 26 -1.63 -10.37 3.72
CA ALA A 26 -2.78 -10.78 4.54
C ALA A 26 -2.55 -12.11 5.29
N ALA A 27 -1.69 -12.99 4.77
CA ALA A 27 -1.39 -14.29 5.38
C ALA A 27 -0.62 -14.19 6.71
N GLU A 28 0.01 -13.05 7.00
CA GLU A 28 0.76 -12.82 8.24
C GLU A 28 -0.13 -12.27 9.37
N LEU A 29 -1.37 -11.89 9.05
CA LEU A 29 -2.32 -11.37 10.02
C LEU A 29 -2.70 -12.47 11.02
N LYS A 30 -2.78 -12.09 12.29
CA LYS A 30 -3.17 -12.99 13.39
C LYS A 30 -4.47 -12.51 13.99
N GLU A 31 -5.46 -13.39 14.08
CA GLU A 31 -6.79 -13.08 14.63
C GLU A 31 -6.72 -12.49 16.05
N ALA A 32 -5.77 -12.97 16.85
CA ALA A 32 -5.52 -12.47 18.20
C ALA A 32 -5.17 -10.97 18.27
N TRP A 33 -4.74 -10.33 17.17
CA TRP A 33 -4.49 -8.89 17.14
C TRP A 33 -5.77 -8.05 17.15
N PHE A 34 -6.89 -8.67 16.79
CA PHE A 34 -8.18 -8.02 16.61
C PHE A 34 -9.18 -8.34 17.73
N GLU A 35 -8.78 -9.23 18.66
CA GLU A 35 -9.56 -9.49 19.86
C GLU A 35 -9.77 -8.17 20.62
N GLU A 36 -11.04 -7.79 20.82
CA GLU A 36 -11.49 -6.52 21.44
C GLU A 36 -11.38 -5.25 20.58
N ALA A 37 -10.89 -5.33 19.34
CA ALA A 37 -10.84 -4.16 18.45
C ALA A 37 -12.22 -3.89 17.83
N SER A 38 -12.76 -2.69 18.04
CA SER A 38 -13.96 -2.22 17.31
C SER A 38 -13.62 -1.53 15.98
N THR A 39 -12.36 -1.12 15.82
CA THR A 39 -11.89 -0.32 14.69
C THR A 39 -10.44 -0.66 14.40
N VAL A 40 -10.12 -0.86 13.12
CA VAL A 40 -8.78 -1.18 12.63
C VAL A 40 -8.31 -0.07 11.71
N GLY A 41 -7.18 0.55 12.03
CA GLY A 41 -6.50 1.46 11.11
C GLY A 41 -5.62 0.67 10.14
N LEU A 42 -5.83 0.84 8.84
CA LEU A 42 -5.01 0.25 7.79
C LEU A 42 -4.28 1.35 7.01
N THR A 43 -2.98 1.16 6.80
CA THR A 43 -2.16 2.01 5.93
C THR A 43 -1.10 1.16 5.25
N SER A 44 -0.48 1.69 4.20
CA SER A 44 0.58 1.02 3.46
C SER A 44 1.75 1.97 3.21
N GLY A 45 2.93 1.39 2.99
CA GLY A 45 4.08 2.18 2.54
C GLY A 45 3.92 2.60 1.08
N ALA A 46 4.61 3.68 0.68
CA ALA A 46 4.52 4.24 -0.68
C ALA A 46 4.85 3.28 -1.84
N SER A 47 5.55 2.18 -1.56
CA SER A 47 5.95 1.18 -2.56
C SER A 47 5.09 -0.08 -2.57
N VAL A 48 3.99 -0.11 -1.82
CA VAL A 48 3.13 -1.30 -1.68
C VAL A 48 2.09 -1.29 -2.80
N PRO A 49 1.96 -2.37 -3.60
CA PRO A 49 0.90 -2.51 -4.59
C PRO A 49 -0.50 -2.48 -3.95
N GLU A 50 -1.47 -1.86 -4.63
CA GLU A 50 -2.86 -1.73 -4.18
C GLU A 50 -3.52 -3.09 -3.91
N ILE A 51 -3.24 -4.10 -4.74
CA ILE A 51 -3.77 -5.47 -4.58
C ILE A 51 -3.48 -6.07 -3.20
N LEU A 52 -2.32 -5.77 -2.59
CA LEU A 52 -1.99 -6.28 -1.26
C LEU A 52 -2.82 -5.60 -0.16
N VAL A 53 -3.21 -4.34 -0.37
CA VAL A 53 -4.11 -3.62 0.53
C VAL A 53 -5.51 -4.21 0.42
N ASP A 54 -5.98 -4.49 -0.80
CA ASP A 54 -7.28 -5.11 -1.06
C ASP A 54 -7.39 -6.51 -0.43
N GLU A 55 -6.33 -7.31 -0.51
CA GLU A 55 -6.27 -8.64 0.13
C GLU A 55 -6.41 -8.53 1.66
N VAL A 56 -5.78 -7.53 2.29
CA VAL A 56 -5.91 -7.28 3.74
C VAL A 56 -7.33 -6.84 4.08
N LEU A 57 -7.93 -5.94 3.28
CA LEU A 57 -9.31 -5.52 3.48
C LEU A 57 -10.30 -6.69 3.37
N ALA A 58 -10.12 -7.58 2.38
CA ALA A 58 -10.94 -8.78 2.22
C ALA A 58 -10.82 -9.71 3.44
N TRP A 59 -9.59 -9.96 3.91
CA TRP A 59 -9.35 -10.79 5.10
C TRP A 59 -10.00 -10.21 6.37
N LEU A 60 -9.99 -8.89 6.52
CA LEU A 60 -10.62 -8.17 7.63
C LEU A 60 -12.15 -8.22 7.53
N ALA A 61 -12.71 -8.09 6.33
CA ALA A 61 -14.15 -8.17 6.09
C ALA A 61 -14.73 -9.53 6.49
N GLU A 62 -14.02 -10.64 6.20
CA GLU A 62 -14.39 -11.99 6.65
C GLU A 62 -14.50 -12.13 8.18
N ARG A 63 -13.90 -11.21 8.93
CA ARG A 63 -13.84 -11.19 10.40
C ARG A 63 -14.72 -10.10 11.03
N GLY A 64 -15.61 -9.49 10.24
CA GLY A 64 -16.59 -8.51 10.72
C GLY A 64 -16.16 -7.05 10.60
N PHE A 65 -15.02 -6.77 9.97
CA PHE A 65 -14.59 -5.40 9.62
C PHE A 65 -14.90 -5.10 8.14
N ASP A 66 -16.17 -5.24 7.77
CA ASP A 66 -16.64 -5.11 6.37
C ASP A 66 -16.85 -3.66 5.91
N THR A 67 -16.89 -2.73 6.86
CA THR A 67 -17.12 -1.31 6.60
C THR A 67 -15.80 -0.56 6.50
N VAL A 68 -15.52 -0.02 5.32
CA VAL A 68 -14.29 0.75 5.04
C VAL A 68 -14.60 2.24 4.96
N GLU A 69 -13.95 3.03 5.81
CA GLU A 69 -13.94 4.48 5.73
C GLU A 69 -12.58 4.97 5.23
N LEU A 70 -12.56 5.64 4.08
CA LEU A 70 -11.33 6.21 3.53
C LEU A 70 -11.07 7.59 4.12
N VAL A 71 -10.04 7.69 4.95
CA VAL A 71 -9.61 8.95 5.56
C VAL A 71 -8.48 9.56 4.73
N LYS A 72 -8.77 10.66 4.02
CA LYS A 72 -7.77 11.43 3.26
C LYS A 72 -7.43 12.72 4.01
N THR A 73 -6.21 12.81 4.53
CA THR A 73 -5.76 13.98 5.31
C THR A 73 -5.05 15.05 4.47
N ALA A 74 -4.45 14.65 3.34
CA ALA A 74 -3.78 15.55 2.41
C ALA A 74 -3.89 15.03 0.98
N GLU A 75 -3.88 15.94 0.01
CA GLU A 75 -3.76 15.59 -1.40
C GLU A 75 -2.33 15.86 -1.87
N GLU A 76 -1.67 14.82 -2.40
CA GLU A 76 -0.35 14.95 -3.00
C GLU A 76 -0.47 14.91 -4.53
N THR A 77 0.03 15.95 -5.20
CA THR A 77 -0.10 16.14 -6.66
C THR A 77 1.26 16.16 -7.37
N LEU A 78 2.34 15.88 -6.65
CA LEU A 78 3.70 15.96 -7.18
C LEU A 78 4.00 14.75 -8.07
N VAL A 79 4.32 15.02 -9.34
CA VAL A 79 4.67 13.98 -10.32
C VAL A 79 6.08 14.24 -10.84
N PHE A 80 6.95 13.25 -10.69
CA PHE A 80 8.28 13.29 -11.28
C PHE A 80 8.22 12.85 -12.74
N SER A 81 8.50 13.79 -13.66
CA SER A 81 8.63 13.46 -15.07
C SER A 81 9.91 12.68 -15.33
N LEU A 82 9.82 11.64 -16.17
CA LEU A 82 11.00 10.94 -16.67
C LEU A 82 11.98 11.93 -17.33
N PRO A 83 13.29 11.78 -17.12
CA PRO A 83 14.31 12.51 -17.87
C PRO A 83 14.07 12.44 -19.39
N PRO A 84 14.41 13.51 -20.15
CA PRO A 84 14.22 13.53 -21.60
C PRO A 84 14.86 12.35 -22.33
N GLU A 85 15.99 11.85 -21.83
CA GLU A 85 16.75 10.74 -22.39
C GLU A 85 15.94 9.44 -22.29
N LEU A 86 15.44 9.13 -21.08
CA LEU A 86 14.61 7.94 -20.83
C LEU A 86 13.28 7.98 -21.59
N ARG A 87 12.70 9.17 -21.79
CA ARG A 87 11.50 9.33 -22.63
C ARG A 87 11.75 8.99 -24.10
N ARG A 88 12.93 9.30 -24.63
CA ARG A 88 13.30 8.96 -26.02
C ARG A 88 13.48 7.45 -26.18
N ASP A 89 14.15 6.82 -25.23
CA ASP A 89 14.43 5.39 -25.27
C ASP A 89 13.15 4.55 -25.13
N LEU A 90 12.24 4.93 -24.23
CA LEU A 90 10.91 4.30 -24.12
C LEU A 90 10.10 4.42 -25.40
N LYS A 91 10.13 5.59 -26.06
CA LYS A 91 9.43 5.80 -27.33
C LYS A 91 10.05 4.96 -28.45
N ALA A 92 11.37 4.82 -28.49
CA ALA A 92 12.07 3.98 -29.46
C ALA A 92 11.76 2.48 -29.23
N ALA A 93 11.74 2.03 -27.97
CA ALA A 93 11.45 0.64 -27.60
C ALA A 93 10.00 0.25 -27.91
N SER A 94 9.03 1.14 -27.62
CA SER A 94 7.61 0.90 -27.94
C SER A 94 7.33 0.91 -29.45
N LEU A 95 8.04 1.72 -30.24
CA LEU A 95 7.99 1.68 -31.70
C LEU A 95 8.62 0.41 -32.30
N GLN A 96 9.60 -0.20 -31.62
CA GLN A 96 10.17 -1.49 -32.04
C GLN A 96 9.26 -2.66 -31.67
N ALA A 97 8.64 -2.65 -30.49
CA ALA A 97 7.69 -3.68 -30.07
C ALA A 97 6.39 -3.70 -30.90
N ALA A 98 6.02 -2.58 -31.51
CA ALA A 98 4.84 -2.45 -32.36
C ALA A 98 5.06 -2.87 -33.83
N LYS A 99 6.29 -3.24 -34.23
CA LYS A 99 6.53 -3.79 -35.57
C LYS A 99 6.11 -5.26 -35.61
N PRO A 100 5.27 -5.70 -36.56
CA PRO A 100 4.99 -7.12 -36.74
C PRO A 100 6.29 -7.83 -37.08
N GLN A 101 6.58 -8.94 -36.41
CA GLN A 101 7.65 -9.83 -36.86
C GLN A 101 7.18 -10.48 -38.16
N GLU A 102 7.86 -10.16 -39.27
CA GLU A 102 7.70 -10.82 -40.57
C GLU A 102 8.20 -12.27 -40.53
#